data_AF-A0A0M0LQ17-F1
#
_entry.id   AF-A0A0M0LQ17-F1
#
_cell.length_a   1.000
_cell.length_b   1.000
_cell.length_c   1.000
_cell.angle_alpha   90.00
_cell.angle_beta   90.00
_cell.angle_gamma   90.00
#
_symmetry.space_group_name_H-M   'P 1'
#
loop_
_entity.id
_entity.type
_entity.pdbx_description
1 polymer ?
#
loop_
_entity_poly.entity_id
_entity_poly.type
_entity_poly.pdbx_seq_one_letter_code
_entity_poly.pdbx_strand_id
1 'polypeptide(L)'
;MATSGATRLFLTPADLGGATLTRVAHPRTGHTISIMRAGDALLEIQKWSGGDKASWMLAGAERVLSEGVLFVATPIDPLFLLLPHLQGDVRYFRPLSDCLSGSADEAALELTALSLPSIGKRLRAVCDVKDDYDEPMVRLNEAKLLAWLRRKTDAVRAHLASDAQIAKLAKERHHGAIESQFEGGNVPFGAGAASHDADGPDQEWLEHAIALVAEYLAPALQTTLCNAMAVAEVRVASLRGDAKKEKAPAEPALQPSESWASQGSSSAASGASTNRDDRNENEAPAAKKPKIAPIAKAAKLGAQPLKKGQTMMTGFFAKPK
;
A
#
# COMPACT_ATOMS: atom_id res chain seq x y z
N MET A 1 -30.17 13.45 16.15
CA MET A 1 -29.06 12.70 16.76
C MET A 1 -27.83 12.96 15.92
N ALA A 2 -26.89 13.79 16.40
CA ALA A 2 -25.63 14.00 15.72
C ALA A 2 -24.79 12.74 15.90
N THR A 3 -24.45 12.06 14.81
CA THR A 3 -23.40 11.05 14.82
C THR A 3 -22.14 11.75 15.28
N SER A 4 -21.69 11.44 16.50
CA SER A 4 -20.43 11.93 17.04
C SER A 4 -19.30 11.32 16.21
N GLY A 5 -18.94 11.98 15.11
CA GLY A 5 -17.83 11.56 14.27
C GLY A 5 -16.53 11.58 15.08
N ALA A 6 -15.76 10.51 14.98
CA ALA A 6 -14.43 10.45 15.58
C ALA A 6 -13.56 11.55 14.97
N THR A 7 -13.08 12.47 15.80
CA THR A 7 -12.13 13.52 15.36
C THR A 7 -10.74 12.90 15.22
N ARG A 8 -10.06 13.15 14.10
CA ARG A 8 -8.71 12.63 13.81
C ARG A 8 -7.77 13.78 13.46
N LEU A 9 -6.51 13.66 13.88
CA LEU A 9 -5.47 14.65 13.60
C LEU A 9 -4.64 14.21 12.39
N PHE A 10 -4.52 15.07 11.39
CA PHE A 10 -3.71 14.84 10.19
C PHE A 10 -2.61 15.90 10.07
N LEU A 11 -1.39 15.47 9.73
CA LEU A 11 -0.34 16.32 9.17
C LEU A 11 -0.36 16.16 7.66
N THR A 12 -0.58 17.26 6.93
CA THR A 12 -0.70 17.23 5.46
C THR A 12 0.20 18.30 4.82
N PRO A 13 0.86 17.98 3.70
CA PRO A 13 1.70 18.93 2.97
C PRO A 13 0.88 19.89 2.10
N ALA A 14 -0.41 19.62 1.91
CA ALA A 14 -1.31 20.37 1.03
C ALA A 14 -2.66 20.61 1.71
N ASP A 15 -3.41 21.57 1.17
CA ASP A 15 -4.82 21.78 1.49
C ASP A 15 -5.62 20.53 1.05
N LEU A 16 -6.53 20.10 1.92
CA LEU A 16 -7.37 18.92 1.72
C LEU A 16 -8.68 19.24 0.97
N GLY A 17 -8.86 20.47 0.48
CA GLY A 17 -10.03 20.87 -0.28
C GLY A 17 -10.36 19.89 -1.42
N GLY A 18 -11.48 19.17 -1.29
CA GLY A 18 -11.92 18.17 -2.27
C GLY A 18 -11.10 16.88 -2.29
N ALA A 19 -10.34 16.58 -1.23
CA ALA A 19 -9.53 15.37 -1.17
C ALA A 19 -10.41 14.10 -1.05
N THR A 20 -10.01 13.06 -1.78
CA THR A 20 -10.68 11.75 -1.76
C THR A 20 -9.75 10.74 -1.10
N LEU A 21 -10.25 10.07 -0.06
CA LEU A 21 -9.55 9.00 0.63
C LEU A 21 -10.05 7.64 0.13
N THR A 22 -9.14 6.79 -0.32
CA THR A 22 -9.42 5.43 -0.78
C THR A 22 -8.51 4.41 -0.10
N ARG A 23 -8.83 3.13 -0.27
CA ARG A 23 -8.03 2.00 0.19
C ARG A 23 -7.50 1.24 -1.02
N VAL A 24 -6.24 0.84 -0.96
CA VAL A 24 -5.58 0.01 -1.97
C VAL A 24 -4.63 -0.98 -1.29
N ALA A 25 -4.24 -2.04 -1.98
CA ALA A 25 -3.21 -2.95 -1.53
C ALA A 25 -1.82 -2.28 -1.55
N HIS A 26 -1.05 -2.51 -0.49
CA HIS A 26 0.33 -2.08 -0.41
C HIS A 26 1.19 -2.87 -1.41
N PRO A 27 2.02 -2.21 -2.24
CA PRO A 27 2.63 -2.82 -3.42
C PRO A 27 3.63 -3.95 -3.11
N ARG A 28 4.18 -4.00 -1.89
CA ARG A 28 5.06 -5.09 -1.44
C ARG A 28 4.33 -6.21 -0.70
N THR A 29 3.38 -5.85 0.16
CA THR A 29 2.84 -6.78 1.17
C THR A 29 1.41 -7.22 0.89
N GLY A 30 0.70 -6.52 0.01
CA GLY A 30 -0.71 -6.74 -0.28
C GLY A 30 -1.67 -6.26 0.82
N HIS A 31 -1.16 -5.82 1.97
CA HIS A 31 -2.00 -5.30 3.05
C HIS A 31 -2.68 -3.99 2.65
N THR A 32 -3.91 -3.78 3.11
CA THR A 32 -4.64 -2.56 2.78
C THR A 32 -4.01 -1.33 3.41
N ILE A 33 -3.64 -0.36 2.59
CA ILE A 33 -3.20 0.99 2.98
C ILE A 33 -4.24 2.02 2.57
N SER A 34 -4.16 3.21 3.16
CA SER A 34 -5.04 4.32 2.82
C SER A 34 -4.28 5.35 1.98
N ILE A 35 -4.84 5.70 0.84
CA ILE A 35 -4.29 6.68 -0.09
C ILE A 35 -5.26 7.84 -0.21
N MET A 36 -4.73 9.06 -0.16
CA MET A 36 -5.48 10.28 -0.31
C MET A 36 -5.05 10.99 -1.58
N ARG A 37 -6.01 11.33 -2.43
CA ARG A 37 -5.80 12.23 -3.56
C ARG A 37 -6.24 13.63 -3.15
N ALA A 38 -5.33 14.61 -3.26
CA ALA A 38 -5.62 16.03 -3.06
C ALA A 38 -5.13 16.80 -4.30
N GLY A 39 -6.08 17.16 -5.19
CA GLY A 39 -5.75 17.72 -6.50
C GLY A 39 -4.88 16.78 -7.34
N ASP A 40 -3.66 17.23 -7.66
CA ASP A 40 -2.64 16.48 -8.41
C ASP A 40 -1.65 15.72 -7.51
N ALA A 41 -1.80 15.82 -6.18
CA ALA A 41 -0.98 15.10 -5.22
C ALA A 41 -1.64 13.77 -4.83
N LEU A 42 -0.82 12.72 -4.78
CA LEU A 42 -1.18 11.44 -4.20
C LEU A 42 -0.40 11.25 -2.92
N LEU A 43 -1.09 11.01 -1.81
CA LEU A 43 -0.53 10.94 -0.48
C LEU A 43 -0.81 9.57 0.13
N GLU A 44 0.20 8.93 0.70
CA GLU A 44 0.04 7.77 1.58
C GLU A 44 -0.27 8.25 2.99
N ILE A 45 -1.27 7.64 3.63
CA ILE A 45 -1.63 7.94 5.02
C ILE A 45 -0.94 6.94 5.95
N GLN A 46 0.04 7.44 6.69
CA GLN A 46 0.76 6.69 7.72
C GLN A 46 0.19 7.00 9.10
N LYS A 47 0.01 5.98 9.93
CA LYS A 47 -0.46 6.12 11.30
C LYS A 47 0.74 6.10 12.25
N TRP A 48 0.91 7.19 13.00
CA TRP A 48 1.79 7.25 14.14
C TRP A 48 0.97 7.15 15.44
N SER A 49 1.48 6.38 16.40
CA SER A 49 0.88 6.24 17.73
C SER A 49 1.94 6.61 18.76
N GLY A 50 1.62 7.56 19.64
CA GLY A 50 2.52 7.99 20.73
C GLY A 50 2.66 6.98 21.87
N GLY A 51 2.21 5.74 21.68
CA GLY A 51 2.16 4.69 22.71
C GLY A 51 0.88 4.72 23.56
N ASP A 52 0.79 3.79 24.52
CA ASP A 52 -0.43 3.51 25.30
C ASP A 52 -0.92 4.65 26.21
N LYS A 53 -0.11 5.70 26.39
CA LYS A 53 -0.38 6.82 27.31
C LYS A 53 -0.30 8.19 26.62
N ALA A 54 -0.56 8.25 25.32
CA ALA A 54 -0.59 9.50 24.58
C ALA A 54 -2.03 10.02 24.43
N SER A 55 -2.22 11.34 24.54
CA SER A 55 -3.48 12.02 24.21
C SER A 55 -3.17 13.41 23.65
N TRP A 56 -4.09 13.93 22.83
CA TRP A 56 -3.97 15.28 22.26
C TRP A 56 -5.00 16.21 22.89
N MET A 57 -4.56 17.39 23.33
CA MET A 57 -5.45 18.47 23.74
C MET A 57 -5.61 19.45 22.58
N LEU A 58 -6.84 19.63 22.10
CA LEU A 58 -7.14 20.55 21.01
C LEU A 58 -7.44 21.93 21.59
N ALA A 59 -6.47 22.85 21.49
CA ALA A 59 -6.63 24.22 21.93
C ALA A 59 -7.82 24.89 21.22
N GLY A 60 -8.66 25.59 21.98
CA GLY A 60 -9.85 26.27 21.47
C GLY A 60 -11.08 25.40 21.22
N ALA A 61 -11.01 24.08 21.45
CA ALA A 61 -12.13 23.17 21.26
C ALA A 61 -12.63 22.50 22.56
N GLU A 62 -12.01 22.79 23.72
CA GLU A 62 -12.26 22.11 25.01
C GLU A 62 -12.36 20.58 24.87
N ARG A 63 -11.57 20.01 23.96
CA ARG A 63 -11.65 18.61 23.54
C ARG A 63 -10.31 17.92 23.71
N VAL A 64 -10.38 16.70 24.21
CA VAL A 64 -9.25 15.78 24.35
C VAL A 64 -9.46 14.59 23.42
N LEU A 65 -8.47 14.29 22.58
CA LEU A 65 -8.41 13.07 21.80
C LEU A 65 -7.62 12.03 22.60
N SER A 66 -8.33 11.06 23.18
CA SER A 66 -7.75 10.06 24.07
C SER A 66 -6.81 9.07 23.37
N GLU A 67 -6.89 8.92 22.04
CA GLU A 67 -6.11 7.91 21.33
C GLU A 67 -4.63 8.29 21.12
N GLY A 68 -4.28 9.58 21.22
CA GLY A 68 -2.88 10.01 20.97
C GLY A 68 -2.37 9.71 19.56
N VAL A 69 -3.25 9.34 18.62
CA VAL A 69 -2.91 8.97 17.25
C VAL A 69 -2.72 10.20 16.39
N LEU A 70 -1.68 10.19 15.56
CA LEU A 70 -1.41 11.16 14.52
C LEU A 70 -1.37 10.48 13.16
N PHE A 71 -2.11 11.00 12.20
CA PHE A 71 -2.01 10.57 10.81
C PHE A 71 -1.09 11.51 10.06
N VAL A 72 -0.15 10.97 9.30
CA VAL A 72 0.79 11.74 8.47
C VAL A 72 0.52 11.38 7.02
N ALA A 73 0.18 12.38 6.22
CA ALA A 73 -0.03 12.22 4.78
C ALA A 73 1.26 12.57 4.05
N THR A 74 1.96 11.57 3.51
CA THR A 74 3.25 11.76 2.82
C THR A 74 3.09 11.54 1.32
N PRO A 75 3.69 12.39 0.44
CA PRO A 75 3.60 12.17 -1.00
C PRO A 75 4.18 10.82 -1.43
N ILE A 76 3.42 10.08 -2.24
CA ILE A 76 3.85 8.80 -2.83
C ILE A 76 3.91 8.91 -4.35
N ASP A 77 4.90 8.27 -4.98
CA ASP A 77 4.92 8.16 -6.43
C ASP A 77 3.87 7.13 -6.88
N PRO A 78 2.85 7.51 -7.68
CA PRO A 78 1.79 6.59 -8.11
C PRO A 78 2.32 5.34 -8.83
N LEU A 79 3.51 5.41 -9.44
CA LEU A 79 4.11 4.25 -10.10
C LEU A 79 4.33 3.08 -9.14
N PHE A 80 4.66 3.32 -7.87
CA PHE A 80 4.82 2.22 -6.91
C PHE A 80 3.52 1.42 -6.73
N LEU A 81 2.37 2.09 -6.73
CA LEU A 81 1.06 1.42 -6.61
C LEU A 81 0.69 0.67 -7.89
N LEU A 82 1.11 1.16 -9.06
CA LEU A 82 0.76 0.57 -10.36
C LEU A 82 1.70 -0.57 -10.78
N LEU A 83 2.95 -0.58 -10.29
CA LEU A 83 3.95 -1.57 -10.68
C LEU A 83 3.48 -3.03 -10.55
N PRO A 84 2.81 -3.46 -9.45
CA PRO A 84 2.30 -4.82 -9.32
C PRO A 84 1.32 -5.21 -10.45
N HIS A 85 0.58 -4.25 -10.99
CA HIS A 85 -0.43 -4.46 -12.04
C HIS A 85 0.16 -4.38 -13.46
N LEU A 86 1.26 -3.63 -13.62
CA LEU A 86 1.98 -3.53 -14.89
C LEU A 86 2.86 -4.77 -15.15
N GLN A 87 3.16 -5.56 -14.11
CA GLN A 87 3.80 -6.86 -14.25
C GLN A 87 2.89 -7.81 -15.06
N GLY A 88 3.47 -8.48 -16.06
CA GLY A 88 2.73 -9.32 -17.01
C GLY A 88 3.61 -9.80 -18.15
N ASP A 89 3.00 -10.31 -19.22
CA ASP A 89 3.77 -10.75 -20.40
C ASP A 89 4.47 -9.55 -21.07
N VAL A 90 5.77 -9.45 -20.87
CA VAL A 90 6.64 -8.38 -21.41
C VAL A 90 6.77 -8.43 -22.93
N ARG A 91 6.22 -9.43 -23.61
CA ARG A 91 6.30 -9.56 -25.08
C ARG A 91 5.27 -8.68 -25.80
N TYR A 92 4.11 -8.47 -25.21
CA TYR A 92 2.98 -7.82 -25.87
C TYR A 92 2.60 -6.50 -25.19
N PHE A 93 2.06 -5.59 -25.99
CA PHE A 93 1.38 -4.41 -25.46
C PHE A 93 -0.02 -4.81 -25.01
N ARG A 94 -0.48 -4.27 -23.88
CA ARG A 94 -1.84 -4.47 -23.35
C ARG A 94 -2.47 -3.12 -23.04
N PRO A 95 -3.80 -2.98 -23.14
CA PRO A 95 -4.51 -1.80 -22.65
C PRO A 95 -4.19 -1.55 -21.17
N LEU A 96 -4.18 -0.29 -20.75
CA LEU A 96 -3.88 0.09 -19.37
C LEU A 96 -4.97 -0.38 -18.39
N SER A 97 -6.23 -0.42 -18.83
CA SER A 97 -7.40 -0.96 -18.13
C SER A 97 -7.22 -2.44 -17.88
N ASP A 98 -6.80 -3.19 -18.90
CA ASP A 98 -6.45 -4.60 -18.79
C ASP A 98 -5.28 -4.85 -17.82
N CYS A 99 -4.41 -3.86 -17.55
CA CYS A 99 -3.40 -3.94 -16.48
C CYS A 99 -4.03 -4.10 -15.09
N LEU A 100 -5.12 -3.39 -14.83
CA LEU A 100 -5.79 -3.38 -13.53
C LEU A 100 -6.88 -4.45 -13.41
N SER A 101 -7.37 -4.96 -14.54
CA SER A 101 -8.47 -5.94 -14.59
C SER A 101 -8.24 -7.13 -13.65
N GLY A 102 -9.22 -7.37 -12.78
CA GLY A 102 -9.19 -8.45 -11.79
C GLY A 102 -8.48 -8.10 -10.48
N SER A 103 -7.97 -6.87 -10.34
CA SER A 103 -7.54 -6.31 -9.05
C SER A 103 -8.74 -5.93 -8.20
N ALA A 104 -8.71 -6.26 -6.90
CA ALA A 104 -9.70 -5.76 -5.95
C ALA A 104 -9.68 -4.22 -5.82
N ASP A 105 -8.58 -3.59 -6.23
CA ASP A 105 -8.35 -2.15 -6.12
C ASP A 105 -8.54 -1.39 -7.43
N GLU A 106 -9.03 -2.03 -8.50
CA GLU A 106 -9.19 -1.44 -9.84
C GLU A 106 -9.86 -0.06 -9.79
N ALA A 107 -11.09 0.01 -9.26
CA ALA A 107 -11.83 1.27 -9.15
C ALA A 107 -11.11 2.31 -8.27
N ALA A 108 -10.42 1.88 -7.21
CA ALA A 108 -9.70 2.78 -6.32
C ALA A 108 -8.47 3.38 -7.00
N LEU A 109 -7.72 2.58 -7.78
CA LEU A 109 -6.56 3.02 -8.55
C LEU A 109 -6.96 3.91 -9.73
N GLU A 110 -8.10 3.65 -10.37
CA GLU A 110 -8.67 4.50 -11.41
C GLU A 110 -9.01 5.90 -10.87
N LEU A 111 -9.75 5.97 -9.76
CA LEU A 111 -10.14 7.24 -9.13
C LEU A 111 -8.95 8.00 -8.51
N THR A 112 -7.83 7.33 -8.24
CA THR A 112 -6.69 7.95 -7.57
C THR A 112 -5.47 8.07 -8.48
N ALA A 113 -4.74 6.99 -8.72
CA ALA A 113 -3.46 6.99 -9.42
C ALA A 113 -3.59 7.24 -10.93
N LEU A 114 -4.53 6.59 -11.62
CA LEU A 114 -4.67 6.72 -13.09
C LEU A 114 -5.34 8.00 -13.54
N SER A 115 -6.17 8.62 -12.70
CA SER A 115 -6.79 9.91 -13.05
C SER A 115 -5.87 11.10 -12.77
N LEU A 116 -4.61 10.89 -12.36
CA LEU A 116 -3.63 11.97 -12.21
C LEU A 116 -3.23 12.50 -13.61
N PRO A 117 -3.27 13.82 -13.87
CA PRO A 117 -2.88 14.38 -15.17
C PRO A 117 -1.44 14.02 -15.58
N SER A 118 -0.56 13.84 -14.59
CA SER A 118 0.84 13.49 -14.82
C SER A 118 1.10 12.01 -15.14
N ILE A 119 0.08 11.14 -15.04
CA ILE A 119 0.31 9.69 -15.07
C ILE A 119 0.89 9.20 -16.38
N GLY A 120 0.43 9.72 -17.53
CA GLY A 120 0.94 9.29 -18.84
C GLY A 120 2.44 9.55 -19.00
N LYS A 121 2.94 10.69 -18.50
CA LYS A 121 4.37 11.01 -18.47
C LYS A 121 5.13 10.08 -17.52
N ARG A 122 4.55 9.75 -16.37
CA ARG A 122 5.15 8.83 -15.39
C ARG A 122 5.22 7.40 -15.94
N LEU A 123 4.16 6.91 -16.58
CA LEU A 123 4.14 5.58 -17.20
C LEU A 123 5.24 5.43 -18.25
N ARG A 124 5.49 6.44 -19.07
CA ARG A 124 6.61 6.45 -20.04
C ARG A 124 8.00 6.31 -19.41
N ALA A 125 8.15 6.58 -18.11
CA ALA A 125 9.42 6.41 -17.40
C ALA A 125 9.73 4.94 -17.08
N VAL A 126 8.72 4.04 -17.08
CA VAL A 126 8.87 2.61 -16.75
C VAL A 126 8.36 1.68 -17.86
N CYS A 127 7.49 2.17 -18.74
CA CYS A 127 6.86 1.43 -19.83
C CYS A 127 7.24 1.97 -21.20
N ASP A 128 7.13 1.11 -22.21
CA ASP A 128 6.87 1.51 -23.58
C ASP A 128 5.37 1.75 -23.73
N VAL A 129 5.00 2.90 -24.31
CA VAL A 129 3.61 3.34 -24.43
C VAL A 129 3.32 3.65 -25.89
N LYS A 130 2.21 3.12 -26.41
CA LYS A 130 1.65 3.46 -27.73
C LYS A 130 0.30 4.12 -27.53
N ASP A 131 0.19 5.35 -28.00
CA ASP A 131 -1.00 6.20 -27.85
C ASP A 131 -1.79 6.32 -29.18
N ASP A 132 -1.55 5.42 -30.14
CA ASP A 132 -2.20 5.43 -31.47
C ASP A 132 -3.65 4.89 -31.45
N TYR A 133 -4.16 4.53 -30.27
CA TYR A 133 -5.45 3.88 -30.05
C TYR A 133 -6.31 4.70 -29.08
N ASP A 134 -7.59 4.32 -28.92
CA ASP A 134 -8.52 4.98 -27.98
C ASP A 134 -8.05 4.92 -26.52
N GLU A 135 -7.23 3.91 -26.18
CA GLU A 135 -6.62 3.73 -24.87
C GLU A 135 -5.11 3.52 -24.99
N PRO A 136 -4.28 4.07 -24.07
CA PRO A 136 -2.84 3.83 -24.07
C PRO A 136 -2.53 2.34 -23.91
N MET A 137 -1.84 1.80 -24.91
CA MET A 137 -1.30 0.45 -24.90
C MET A 137 0.07 0.47 -24.24
N VAL A 138 0.22 -0.23 -23.12
CA VAL A 138 1.42 -0.22 -22.29
C VAL A 138 2.12 -1.57 -22.29
N ARG A 139 3.45 -1.52 -22.15
CA ARG A 139 4.30 -2.69 -21.94
C ARG A 139 5.43 -2.32 -20.98
N LEU A 140 5.57 -3.05 -19.88
CA LEU A 140 6.65 -2.81 -18.93
C LEU A 140 8.00 -3.03 -19.61
N ASN A 141 8.90 -2.05 -19.48
CA ASN A 141 10.23 -2.11 -20.08
C ASN A 141 11.26 -2.21 -18.96
N GLU A 142 11.95 -3.34 -18.87
CA GLU A 142 12.89 -3.63 -17.79
C GLU A 142 14.03 -2.61 -17.70
N ALA A 143 14.57 -2.16 -18.84
CA ALA A 143 15.65 -1.18 -18.87
C ALA A 143 15.18 0.19 -18.33
N LYS A 144 13.99 0.64 -18.74
CA LYS A 144 13.37 1.87 -18.23
C LYS A 144 13.04 1.77 -16.74
N LEU A 145 12.44 0.65 -16.33
CA LEU A 145 12.12 0.37 -14.94
C LEU A 145 13.37 0.44 -14.06
N LEU A 146 14.45 -0.24 -14.45
CA LEU A 146 15.70 -0.21 -13.70
C LEU A 146 16.33 1.18 -13.68
N ALA A 147 16.33 1.91 -14.79
CA ALA A 147 16.81 3.28 -14.82
C ALA A 147 16.00 4.20 -13.89
N TRP A 148 14.68 4.01 -13.84
CA TRP A 148 13.80 4.75 -12.93
C TRP A 148 14.06 4.39 -11.47
N LEU A 149 14.18 3.10 -11.13
CA LEU A 149 14.49 2.64 -9.78
C LEU A 149 15.84 3.18 -9.30
N ARG A 150 16.88 3.14 -10.15
CA ARG A 150 18.20 3.73 -9.84
C ARG A 150 18.08 5.20 -9.46
N ARG A 151 17.36 5.99 -10.27
CA ARG A 151 17.13 7.42 -9.98
C ARG A 151 16.39 7.64 -8.66
N LYS A 152 15.43 6.78 -8.31
CA LYS A 152 14.73 6.85 -7.02
C LYS A 152 15.68 6.55 -5.87
N THR A 153 16.47 5.49 -5.98
CA THR A 153 17.48 5.13 -4.98
C THR A 153 18.53 6.24 -4.82
N ASP A 154 19.03 6.80 -5.92
CA ASP A 154 20.00 7.89 -5.89
C ASP A 154 19.44 9.15 -5.25
N ALA A 155 18.18 9.49 -5.52
CA ALA A 155 17.52 10.63 -4.87
C ALA A 155 17.40 10.42 -3.35
N VAL A 156 16.99 9.23 -2.92
CA VAL A 156 16.92 8.90 -1.48
C VAL A 156 18.31 8.94 -0.85
N ARG A 157 19.32 8.34 -1.50
CA ARG A 157 20.71 8.37 -1.04
C ARG A 157 21.21 9.81 -0.87
N ALA A 158 20.96 10.68 -1.85
CA ALA A 158 21.36 12.08 -1.78
C ALA A 158 20.70 12.80 -0.58
N HIS A 159 19.41 12.55 -0.34
CA HIS A 159 18.72 13.11 0.83
C HIS A 159 19.29 12.61 2.15
N LEU A 160 19.52 11.30 2.28
CA LEU A 160 20.14 10.69 3.47
C LEU A 160 21.54 11.26 3.74
N ALA A 161 22.34 11.48 2.69
CA ALA A 161 23.69 12.03 2.82
C ALA A 161 23.69 13.54 3.14
N SER A 162 22.67 14.27 2.71
CA SER A 162 22.61 15.74 2.84
C SER A 162 22.10 16.25 4.20
N ASP A 163 21.29 15.46 4.90
CA ASP A 163 20.62 15.88 6.12
C ASP A 163 21.08 15.04 7.32
N ALA A 164 21.84 15.67 8.22
CA ALA A 164 22.40 14.99 9.39
C ALA A 164 21.33 14.44 10.35
N GLN A 165 20.15 15.07 10.42
CA GLN A 165 19.05 14.59 11.27
C GLN A 165 18.40 13.35 10.66
N ILE A 166 18.14 13.37 9.35
CA ILE A 166 17.60 12.20 8.64
C ILE A 166 18.61 11.05 8.66
N ALA A 167 19.90 11.35 8.45
CA ALA A 167 21.00 10.39 8.56
C ALA A 167 21.03 9.70 9.93
N LYS A 168 20.88 10.47 11.01
CA LYS A 168 20.81 9.96 12.37
C LYS A 168 19.59 9.05 12.57
N LEU A 169 18.40 9.51 12.16
CA LEU A 169 17.15 8.73 12.29
C LEU A 169 17.19 7.43 11.48
N ALA A 170 17.78 7.45 10.27
CA ALA A 170 17.96 6.25 9.47
C ALA A 170 18.83 5.22 10.19
N LYS A 171 19.92 5.65 10.83
CA LYS A 171 20.80 4.77 11.62
C LYS A 171 20.13 4.26 12.90
N GLU A 172 19.31 5.09 13.56
CA GLU A 172 18.57 4.71 14.76
C GLU A 172 17.43 3.71 14.50
N ARG A 173 16.77 3.79 13.32
CA ARG A 173 15.78 2.79 12.87
C ARG A 173 16.35 1.36 12.91
N HIS A 174 17.66 1.20 12.72
CA HIS A 174 18.34 -0.08 12.76
C HIS A 174 18.79 -0.50 14.17
N HIS A 175 19.06 0.45 15.07
CA HIS A 175 19.36 0.14 16.49
C HIS A 175 18.11 -0.21 17.31
N GLY A 176 16.94 0.37 16.99
CA GLY A 176 15.69 0.16 17.73
C GLY A 176 15.05 -1.24 17.65
N ALA A 177 15.61 -2.16 16.86
CA ALA A 177 15.19 -3.58 16.84
C ALA A 177 16.07 -4.50 17.72
N ILE A 178 17.08 -3.93 18.38
CA ILE A 178 17.96 -4.61 19.36
C ILE A 178 18.06 -3.72 20.60
N GLU A 179 16.97 -3.46 21.30
CA GLU A 179 16.97 -3.17 22.75
C GLU A 179 15.54 -2.98 23.27
N SER A 180 14.87 -4.09 23.53
CA SER A 180 13.94 -4.17 24.65
C SER A 180 14.68 -4.80 25.83
N GLN A 181 15.05 -3.96 26.80
CA GLN A 181 15.33 -4.31 28.21
C GLN A 181 16.41 -5.37 28.48
N PHE A 182 17.57 -4.93 29.00
CA PHE A 182 18.16 -5.59 30.16
C PHE A 182 19.01 -4.60 30.99
N GLU A 183 18.43 -4.06 32.05
CA GLU A 183 19.22 -3.62 33.21
C GLU A 183 19.76 -4.88 33.91
N GLY A 184 21.09 -4.99 33.98
CA GLY A 184 21.76 -5.78 35.02
C GLY A 184 22.37 -7.12 34.58
N GLY A 185 23.53 -7.10 33.92
CA GLY A 185 24.38 -8.29 33.88
C GLY A 185 25.55 -8.19 32.91
N ASN A 186 26.75 -7.98 33.45
CA ASN A 186 28.01 -8.09 32.74
C ASN A 186 28.19 -9.52 32.19
N VAL A 187 28.03 -9.71 30.88
CA VAL A 187 28.45 -10.94 30.18
C VAL A 187 29.50 -10.59 29.13
N PRO A 188 30.67 -11.27 29.13
CA PRO A 188 31.79 -10.89 28.29
C PRO A 188 31.51 -11.19 26.82
N PHE A 189 31.81 -10.18 26.00
CA PHE A 189 31.73 -10.13 24.56
C PHE A 189 32.46 -11.32 23.90
N GLY A 190 31.70 -12.31 23.44
CA GLY A 190 32.19 -13.41 22.62
C GLY A 190 32.45 -12.94 21.20
N ALA A 191 33.72 -12.88 20.83
CA ALA A 191 34.24 -12.57 19.51
C ALA A 191 33.61 -13.44 18.41
N GLY A 192 32.99 -12.79 17.43
CA GLY A 192 32.38 -13.45 16.28
C GLY A 192 31.65 -12.51 15.33
N ALA A 193 32.09 -11.26 15.20
CA ALA A 193 31.66 -10.38 14.12
C ALA A 193 32.89 -10.12 13.25
N ALA A 194 32.85 -10.60 12.02
CA ALA A 194 33.84 -10.23 11.02
C ALA A 194 33.90 -8.70 10.94
N SER A 195 35.06 -8.15 11.29
CA SER A 195 35.44 -6.77 11.03
C SER A 195 35.23 -6.48 9.54
N HIS A 196 34.28 -5.62 9.20
CA HIS A 196 34.10 -5.12 7.84
C HIS A 196 34.20 -3.59 7.83
N ASP A 197 35.33 -3.10 8.31
CA ASP A 197 35.74 -1.69 8.28
C ASP A 197 36.25 -1.27 6.88
N ALA A 198 35.45 -1.46 5.83
CA ALA A 198 35.90 -1.15 4.46
C ALA A 198 34.84 -0.60 3.49
N ASP A 199 33.59 -0.39 3.92
CA ASP A 199 32.60 0.28 3.07
C ASP A 199 32.52 1.75 3.48
N GLY A 200 32.82 2.66 2.53
CA GLY A 200 32.73 4.10 2.78
C GLY A 200 31.30 4.55 3.10
N PRO A 201 31.12 5.76 3.68
CA PRO A 201 29.81 6.26 4.09
C PRO A 201 28.80 6.33 2.92
N ASP A 202 29.27 6.51 1.69
CA ASP A 202 28.42 6.51 0.49
C ASP A 202 27.78 5.14 0.21
N GLN A 203 28.51 4.05 0.48
CA GLN A 203 28.02 2.69 0.31
C GLN A 203 26.96 2.35 1.38
N GLU A 204 27.17 2.78 2.62
CA GLU A 204 26.15 2.65 3.67
C GLU A 204 24.85 3.36 3.27
N TRP A 205 24.94 4.60 2.79
CA TRP A 205 23.74 5.35 2.38
C TRP A 205 23.04 4.73 1.19
N LEU A 206 23.79 4.13 0.27
CA LEU A 206 23.22 3.36 -0.82
C LEU A 206 22.39 2.17 -0.30
N GLU A 207 22.90 1.41 0.67
CA GLU A 207 22.19 0.28 1.27
C GLU A 207 20.89 0.70 1.96
N HIS A 208 20.93 1.79 2.73
CA HIS A 208 19.73 2.37 3.37
C HIS A 208 18.72 2.88 2.33
N ALA A 209 19.19 3.53 1.27
CA ALA A 209 18.33 4.00 0.20
C ALA A 209 17.64 2.85 -0.53
N ILE A 210 18.37 1.77 -0.84
CA ILE A 210 17.78 0.56 -1.44
C ILE A 210 16.76 -0.05 -0.48
N ALA A 211 17.04 -0.11 0.83
CA ALA A 211 16.12 -0.66 1.81
C ALA A 211 14.79 0.10 1.84
N LEU A 212 14.83 1.44 1.86
CA LEU A 212 13.63 2.28 1.84
C LEU A 212 12.83 2.14 0.54
N VAL A 213 13.49 2.15 -0.62
CA VAL A 213 12.81 1.95 -1.91
C VAL A 213 12.20 0.55 -2.00
N ALA A 214 12.91 -0.47 -1.51
CA ALA A 214 12.47 -1.86 -1.51
C ALA A 214 11.22 -2.10 -0.67
N GLU A 215 10.90 -1.24 0.32
CA GLU A 215 9.65 -1.35 1.08
C GLU A 215 8.40 -1.25 0.19
N TYR A 216 8.51 -0.62 -0.97
CA TYR A 216 7.41 -0.45 -1.93
C TYR A 216 7.50 -1.38 -3.16
N LEU A 217 8.41 -2.35 -3.16
CA LEU A 217 8.64 -3.25 -4.30
C LEU A 217 8.28 -4.69 -3.97
N ALA A 218 7.74 -5.42 -4.96
CA ALA A 218 7.59 -6.86 -4.89
C ALA A 218 8.96 -7.56 -4.78
N PRO A 219 9.08 -8.72 -4.10
CA PRO A 219 10.38 -9.37 -3.83
C PRO A 219 11.26 -9.57 -5.06
N ALA A 220 10.67 -9.97 -6.20
CA ALA A 220 11.42 -10.16 -7.45
C ALA A 220 12.15 -8.89 -7.91
N LEU A 221 11.50 -7.72 -7.82
CA LEU A 221 12.11 -6.44 -8.18
C LEU A 221 13.16 -5.98 -7.17
N GLN A 222 13.03 -6.37 -5.91
CA GLN A 222 14.06 -6.09 -4.90
C GLN A 222 15.37 -6.80 -5.27
N THR A 223 15.31 -8.09 -5.60
CA THR A 223 16.48 -8.85 -6.05
C THR A 223 17.08 -8.25 -7.33
N THR A 224 16.26 -7.85 -8.31
CA THR A 224 16.75 -7.19 -9.52
C THR A 224 17.46 -5.86 -9.20
N LEU A 225 16.91 -5.05 -8.29
CA LEU A 225 17.50 -3.78 -7.87
C LEU A 225 18.84 -3.99 -7.14
N CYS A 226 18.90 -4.93 -6.19
CA CYS A 226 20.13 -5.27 -5.47
C CYS A 226 21.24 -5.72 -6.43
N ASN A 227 20.92 -6.62 -7.36
CA ASN A 227 21.87 -7.10 -8.37
C ASN A 227 22.33 -5.97 -9.29
N ALA A 228 21.41 -5.11 -9.72
CA ALA A 228 21.71 -3.96 -10.57
C ALA A 228 22.65 -2.95 -9.88
N MET A 229 22.49 -2.74 -8.56
CA MET A 229 23.32 -1.83 -7.77
C MET A 229 24.58 -2.49 -7.19
N ALA A 230 24.82 -3.78 -7.47
CA ALA A 230 25.92 -4.57 -6.90
C ALA A 230 25.96 -4.57 -5.36
N VAL A 231 24.78 -4.60 -4.73
CA VAL A 231 24.61 -4.65 -3.27
C VAL A 231 24.08 -6.02 -2.86
N ALA A 232 24.65 -6.60 -1.81
CA ALA A 232 24.20 -7.88 -1.28
C ALA A 232 22.80 -7.78 -0.67
N GLU A 233 21.86 -8.62 -1.15
CA GLU A 233 20.45 -8.60 -0.72
C GLU A 233 20.30 -8.79 0.80
N VAL A 234 21.16 -9.60 1.42
CA VAL A 234 21.16 -9.85 2.88
C VAL A 234 21.36 -8.57 3.69
N ARG A 235 22.20 -7.64 3.21
CA ARG A 235 22.45 -6.36 3.89
C ARG A 235 21.20 -5.50 3.89
N VAL A 236 20.55 -5.40 2.73
CA VAL A 236 19.30 -4.65 2.56
C VAL A 236 18.17 -5.27 3.39
N ALA A 237 18.06 -6.61 3.41
CA ALA A 237 17.05 -7.32 4.20
C ALA A 237 17.23 -7.12 5.72
N SER A 238 18.48 -7.08 6.19
CA SER A 238 18.80 -6.76 7.59
C SER A 238 18.29 -5.37 7.98
N LEU A 239 18.50 -4.37 7.11
CA LEU A 239 18.05 -3.00 7.36
C LEU A 239 16.52 -2.88 7.44
N ARG A 240 15.77 -3.65 6.65
CA ARG A 240 14.29 -3.64 6.70
C ARG A 240 13.70 -4.36 7.90
N GLY A 241 14.50 -5.12 8.66
CA GLY A 241 14.01 -5.97 9.75
C GLY A 241 13.42 -7.32 9.30
N ASP A 242 13.62 -7.71 8.04
CA ASP A 242 13.10 -8.99 7.50
C ASP A 242 13.87 -10.22 8.02
N ALA A 243 15.05 -10.01 8.63
CA ALA A 243 15.98 -11.07 9.03
C ALA A 243 15.50 -11.96 10.20
N LYS A 244 14.44 -11.58 10.91
CA LYS A 244 13.81 -12.42 11.95
C LYS A 244 12.38 -12.75 11.54
N LYS A 245 12.20 -13.89 10.87
CA LYS A 245 10.91 -14.60 10.88
C LYS A 245 10.70 -15.15 12.30
N GLU A 246 10.16 -14.30 13.16
CA GLU A 246 9.57 -14.72 14.42
C GLU A 246 8.34 -15.59 14.13
N LYS A 247 8.21 -16.66 14.90
CA LYS A 247 7.10 -17.61 14.85
C LYS A 247 5.81 -16.84 15.13
N ALA A 248 4.87 -16.87 14.17
CA ALA A 248 3.57 -16.21 14.28
C ALA A 248 2.90 -16.51 15.65
N PRO A 249 2.61 -15.49 16.48
CA PRO A 249 1.68 -15.65 17.59
C PRO A 249 0.28 -15.89 17.01
N ALA A 250 -0.45 -16.83 17.59
CA ALA A 250 -1.83 -17.11 17.21
C ALA A 250 -2.69 -15.85 17.32
N GLU A 251 -3.38 -15.52 16.23
CA GLU A 251 -4.34 -14.42 16.12
C GLU A 251 -5.49 -14.59 17.13
N PRO A 252 -5.70 -13.69 18.10
CA PRO A 252 -7.00 -13.59 18.75
C PRO A 252 -7.96 -12.89 17.79
N ALA A 253 -9.08 -13.56 17.49
CA ALA A 253 -10.11 -13.07 16.59
C ALA A 253 -10.60 -11.66 16.98
N LEU A 254 -10.29 -10.66 16.17
CA LEU A 254 -10.85 -9.32 16.25
C LEU A 254 -12.10 -9.25 15.36
N GLN A 255 -13.22 -8.84 15.95
CA GLN A 255 -14.50 -8.65 15.27
C GLN A 255 -14.45 -7.46 14.29
N PRO A 256 -15.23 -7.51 13.19
CA PRO A 256 -15.16 -6.53 12.12
C PRO A 256 -15.78 -5.20 12.58
N SER A 257 -14.96 -4.15 12.72
CA SER A 257 -15.46 -2.78 12.90
C SER A 257 -15.18 -1.92 11.66
N GLU A 258 -16.30 -1.66 10.98
CA GLU A 258 -16.71 -0.46 10.25
C GLU A 258 -15.82 0.05 9.07
N SER A 259 -16.34 -0.17 7.86
CA SER A 259 -15.90 0.43 6.61
C SER A 259 -16.21 1.93 6.60
N TRP A 260 -15.19 2.77 6.50
CA TRP A 260 -15.31 4.24 6.54
C TRP A 260 -15.58 4.91 5.19
N ALA A 261 -15.78 4.14 4.11
CA ALA A 261 -15.88 4.66 2.75
C ALA A 261 -17.28 5.15 2.32
N SER A 262 -18.12 5.63 3.25
CA SER A 262 -19.39 6.25 2.86
C SER A 262 -19.77 7.39 3.77
N GLN A 263 -19.49 8.60 3.30
CA GLN A 263 -20.41 9.73 3.39
C GLN A 263 -19.93 10.83 2.44
N GLY A 264 -20.69 10.99 1.36
CA GLY A 264 -20.49 12.00 0.35
C GLY A 264 -20.66 13.41 0.92
N SER A 265 -19.85 14.30 0.35
CA SER A 265 -19.94 15.75 0.46
C SER A 265 -21.39 16.24 0.26
N SER A 266 -21.90 17.04 1.19
CA SER A 266 -22.94 18.01 0.87
C SER A 266 -22.48 19.39 1.33
N SER A 267 -22.29 20.27 0.36
CA SER A 267 -22.02 21.69 0.53
C SER A 267 -23.28 22.40 1.03
N ALA A 268 -23.19 23.11 2.14
CA ALA A 268 -24.25 24.00 2.61
C ALA A 268 -24.20 25.32 1.82
N ALA A 269 -25.28 25.60 1.07
CA ALA A 269 -25.61 26.93 0.59
C ALA A 269 -26.85 27.46 1.33
N SER A 270 -26.80 28.74 1.65
CA SER A 270 -27.78 29.56 2.37
C SER A 270 -29.13 29.73 1.65
N GLY A 271 -30.23 29.94 2.41
CA GLY A 271 -31.42 30.60 1.87
C GLY A 271 -32.73 30.46 2.66
N ALA A 272 -33.07 31.51 3.43
CA ALA A 272 -34.38 32.13 3.69
C ALA A 272 -35.68 31.34 4.01
N SER A 273 -36.29 31.79 5.12
CA SER A 273 -37.67 31.77 5.61
C SER A 273 -38.83 31.78 4.58
N THR A 274 -39.94 31.06 4.87
CA THR A 274 -41.30 31.60 5.07
C THR A 274 -42.26 30.51 5.61
N ASN A 275 -43.50 30.91 5.92
CA ASN A 275 -44.36 30.51 7.03
C ASN A 275 -45.56 29.61 6.61
N ARG A 276 -46.11 28.89 7.61
CA ARG A 276 -47.54 28.54 7.86
C ARG A 276 -48.33 27.43 7.11
N ASP A 277 -48.93 26.61 7.99
CA ASP A 277 -50.34 26.13 8.09
C ASP A 277 -50.86 24.83 7.41
N ASP A 278 -51.17 23.89 8.32
CA ASP A 278 -52.45 23.17 8.57
C ASP A 278 -52.96 21.95 7.77
N ARG A 279 -53.30 20.90 8.57
CA ARG A 279 -54.35 19.85 8.42
C ARG A 279 -54.10 18.74 7.38
N ASN A 280 -54.52 17.47 7.51
CA ASN A 280 -55.38 16.74 8.44
C ASN A 280 -55.03 15.21 8.43
N GLU A 281 -55.55 14.53 9.45
CA GLU A 281 -55.61 13.10 9.83
C GLU A 281 -55.79 12.01 8.74
N ASN A 282 -55.22 10.80 8.96
CA ASN A 282 -56.04 9.58 9.16
C ASN A 282 -55.26 8.33 9.67
N GLU A 283 -56.01 7.42 10.30
CA GLU A 283 -55.67 6.23 11.12
C GLU A 283 -54.96 5.03 10.45
N ALA A 284 -54.11 4.34 11.27
CA ALA A 284 -53.85 2.90 11.57
C ALA A 284 -54.16 1.73 10.56
N PRO A 285 -53.72 0.46 10.76
CA PRO A 285 -52.89 -0.15 11.83
C PRO A 285 -51.75 -1.12 11.35
N ALA A 286 -51.08 -1.73 12.33
CA ALA A 286 -49.93 -2.62 12.28
C ALA A 286 -50.09 -3.97 11.53
N ALA A 287 -48.99 -4.47 10.92
CA ALA A 287 -48.82 -5.88 10.58
C ALA A 287 -47.33 -6.35 10.57
N LYS A 288 -47.01 -7.18 11.57
CA LYS A 288 -46.17 -8.40 11.63
C LYS A 288 -44.94 -8.57 10.69
N LYS A 289 -43.78 -8.75 11.35
CA LYS A 289 -42.53 -9.34 10.83
C LYS A 289 -42.71 -10.80 10.40
N PRO A 290 -42.06 -11.28 9.32
CA PRO A 290 -41.73 -12.69 9.17
C PRO A 290 -40.25 -12.98 9.52
N LYS A 291 -40.07 -14.02 10.33
CA LYS A 291 -38.80 -14.71 10.59
C LYS A 291 -38.53 -15.68 9.43
N ILE A 292 -37.30 -15.75 8.93
CA ILE A 292 -36.83 -16.88 8.11
C ILE A 292 -35.56 -17.44 8.76
N ALA A 293 -35.63 -18.71 9.12
CA ALA A 293 -34.53 -19.55 9.61
C ALA A 293 -33.99 -20.41 8.43
N PRO A 294 -32.81 -21.04 8.57
CA PRO A 294 -31.93 -21.37 7.44
C PRO A 294 -32.23 -22.72 6.77
N ILE A 295 -31.95 -22.82 5.47
CA ILE A 295 -31.99 -24.07 4.70
C ILE A 295 -30.58 -24.68 4.67
N ALA A 296 -30.53 -25.98 4.99
CA ALA A 296 -29.33 -26.81 5.03
C ALA A 296 -29.23 -27.73 3.80
N LYS A 297 -27.97 -28.07 3.48
CA LYS A 297 -27.43 -29.30 2.86
C LYS A 297 -27.82 -29.64 1.40
N ALA A 298 -26.85 -29.46 0.51
CA ALA A 298 -26.70 -30.21 -0.74
C ALA A 298 -25.71 -31.37 -0.59
N ALA A 299 -25.99 -32.44 -1.34
CA ALA A 299 -25.49 -33.80 -1.17
C ALA A 299 -24.11 -34.08 -1.80
N LYS A 300 -23.54 -35.19 -1.35
CA LYS A 300 -22.22 -35.75 -1.66
C LYS A 300 -22.42 -36.98 -2.56
N LEU A 301 -21.88 -36.96 -3.79
CA LEU A 301 -21.60 -38.09 -4.68
C LEU A 301 -20.42 -37.61 -5.55
N GLY A 302 -19.33 -38.31 -5.81
CA GLY A 302 -18.86 -39.66 -5.52
C GLY A 302 -17.64 -39.82 -6.44
N ALA A 303 -16.43 -39.88 -5.88
CA ALA A 303 -15.19 -40.03 -6.62
C ALA A 303 -14.74 -41.50 -6.58
N GLN A 304 -14.42 -42.08 -7.75
CA GLN A 304 -13.50 -43.21 -7.84
C GLN A 304 -12.50 -43.01 -9.00
N PRO A 305 -11.26 -43.54 -8.87
CA PRO A 305 -10.12 -43.15 -9.71
C PRO A 305 -9.76 -44.20 -10.77
N LEU A 306 -9.08 -43.79 -11.84
CA LEU A 306 -8.43 -44.69 -12.79
C LEU A 306 -6.92 -44.41 -12.82
N LYS A 307 -6.11 -45.47 -12.68
CA LYS A 307 -4.65 -45.48 -12.87
C LYS A 307 -4.28 -46.51 -13.95
N LYS A 308 -3.22 -46.15 -14.68
CA LYS A 308 -2.22 -46.96 -15.40
C LYS A 308 -2.63 -47.77 -16.64
N GLY A 309 -2.03 -47.35 -17.76
CA GLY A 309 -1.47 -48.26 -18.76
C GLY A 309 -2.05 -48.10 -20.17
N GLN A 310 -1.38 -47.33 -21.03
CA GLN A 310 -1.07 -47.74 -22.41
C GLN A 310 -0.20 -46.69 -23.12
N THR A 311 0.76 -47.21 -23.88
CA THR A 311 1.88 -46.55 -24.55
C THR A 311 1.54 -46.22 -26.01
N MET A 312 2.14 -45.12 -26.49
CA MET A 312 2.62 -44.81 -27.86
C MET A 312 1.73 -45.10 -29.08
N MET A 313 1.47 -44.06 -29.89
CA MET A 313 1.76 -44.12 -31.33
C MET A 313 2.16 -42.75 -31.91
N THR A 314 3.12 -42.85 -32.82
CA THR A 314 3.92 -41.86 -33.54
C THR A 314 3.23 -41.30 -34.79
N GLY A 315 3.48 -40.02 -35.08
CA GLY A 315 3.74 -39.47 -36.43
C GLY A 315 2.58 -39.34 -37.44
N PHE A 316 2.86 -38.60 -38.53
CA PHE A 316 2.05 -38.31 -39.75
C PHE A 316 1.11 -37.09 -39.62
N PHE A 317 1.10 -36.02 -40.43
CA PHE A 317 1.67 -35.63 -41.75
C PHE A 317 1.81 -34.08 -41.80
N ALA A 318 2.98 -33.53 -42.12
CA ALA A 318 3.37 -32.73 -43.30
C ALA A 318 2.49 -31.54 -43.79
N LYS A 319 3.19 -30.43 -44.08
CA LYS A 319 2.76 -29.23 -44.83
C LYS A 319 2.54 -29.52 -46.32
N PRO A 320 1.77 -28.66 -47.02
CA PRO A 320 2.00 -28.39 -48.43
C PRO A 320 2.44 -26.92 -48.69
N LYS A 321 3.48 -26.84 -49.53
CA LYS A 321 3.95 -25.77 -50.45
C LYS A 321 3.93 -24.31 -50.01
#